data_AF-A0ABC8SIX8-F1
#
_entry.id   AF-A0ABC8SIX8-F1
#
_cell.length_a   1.000
_cell.length_b   1.000
_cell.length_c   1.000
_cell.angle_alpha   90.00
_cell.angle_beta   90.00
_cell.angle_gamma   90.00
#
_symmetry.space_group_name_H-M   'P 1'
#
loop_
_entity.id
_entity.type
_entity.pdbx_description
1 polymer ?
#
loop_
_entity_poly.entity_id
_entity_poly.type
_entity_poly.pdbx_seq_one_letter_code
_entity_poly.pdbx_strand_id
1 'polypeptide(L)'
;MHTASTAAGAVVAGANMDLPMVLLMYKICFQGRYADSDLFPGMESAIEDGVDILSISMGGGNAPYYEDVIARGTSAAMKRAIFVACSAGNMGPRAYTVQNTAPWVATVGARSIDQAFPVKIMLGNGKSFIGSSLSNALGIGAGHINPSLAADPGLIYDANGSDYTNFLFSLNYTIPDEVICAGTPANLNYPSFSVVFKHNNCIQEVKRTLTNEGATLPQKYTFKNFNPRSDWVAITVHPQNL
;
A
#
# COMPACT_ATOMS: atom_id res chain seq x y z
N MET A 1 -2.66 -16.16 15.29
CA MET A 1 -1.36 -16.84 15.45
C MET A 1 -0.56 -16.83 14.15
N HIS A 2 -1.08 -17.37 13.04
CA HIS A 2 -0.35 -17.40 11.76
C HIS A 2 0.20 -16.04 11.31
N THR A 3 -0.64 -15.00 11.24
CA THR A 3 -0.23 -13.64 10.83
C THR A 3 0.84 -13.06 11.76
N ALA A 4 0.68 -13.26 13.07
CA ALA A 4 1.61 -12.76 14.08
C ALA A 4 2.98 -13.44 14.00
N SER A 5 3.02 -14.76 13.79
CA SER A 5 4.28 -15.48 13.55
C SER A 5 4.93 -15.14 12.21
N THR A 6 4.14 -14.83 11.17
CA THR A 6 4.69 -14.34 9.91
C THR A 6 5.28 -12.94 10.05
N ALA A 7 4.68 -12.07 10.86
CA ALA A 7 5.16 -10.69 11.03
C ALA A 7 6.37 -10.57 11.96
N ALA A 8 6.34 -11.24 13.11
CA ALA A 8 7.33 -11.10 14.18
C ALA A 8 7.57 -12.41 14.94
N GLY A 9 7.50 -13.55 14.25
CA GLY A 9 7.80 -14.84 14.85
C GLY A 9 9.27 -14.94 15.26
N ALA A 10 9.53 -15.47 16.45
CA ALA A 10 10.89 -15.79 16.87
C ALA A 10 11.52 -16.83 15.92
N VAL A 11 12.84 -16.77 15.77
CA VAL A 11 13.58 -17.77 15.00
C VAL A 11 13.34 -19.14 15.61
N VAL A 12 12.75 -20.04 14.83
CA VAL A 12 12.65 -21.47 15.13
C VAL A 12 13.58 -22.17 14.16
N ALA A 13 14.39 -23.11 14.63
CA ALA A 13 15.31 -23.86 13.76
C ALA A 13 14.56 -24.42 12.53
N GLY A 14 14.87 -23.88 11.34
CA GLY A 14 14.22 -24.24 10.07
C GLY A 14 13.20 -23.23 9.50
N ALA A 15 12.94 -22.08 10.14
CA ALA A 15 12.08 -21.02 9.62
C ALA A 15 12.62 -19.63 10.01
N ASN A 16 13.05 -18.82 9.03
CA ASN A 16 13.77 -17.56 9.27
C ASN A 16 12.89 -16.31 9.09
N MET A 17 12.89 -15.42 10.09
CA MET A 17 13.12 -13.95 10.00
C MET A 17 13.68 -13.48 11.35
N ASP A 18 14.79 -12.73 11.36
CA ASP A 18 15.44 -12.20 12.58
C ASP A 18 15.33 -10.68 12.58
N LEU A 19 14.31 -10.16 13.25
CA LEU A 19 14.14 -8.74 13.53
C LEU A 19 13.79 -8.62 15.03
N PRO A 20 14.49 -7.80 15.83
CA PRO A 20 14.13 -7.56 17.22
C PRO A 20 12.84 -6.74 17.29
N MET A 21 11.70 -7.42 17.16
CA MET A 21 10.37 -6.83 17.23
C MET A 21 9.65 -7.28 18.51
N VAL A 22 9.03 -6.34 19.22
CA VAL A 22 8.12 -6.64 20.33
C VAL A 22 6.71 -6.79 19.76
N LEU A 23 6.02 -7.85 20.16
CA LEU A 23 4.70 -8.17 19.65
C LEU A 23 3.62 -7.86 20.69
N LEU A 24 2.72 -6.93 20.37
CA LEU A 24 1.48 -6.69 21.10
C LEU A 24 0.31 -7.29 20.30
N MET A 25 -0.53 -8.08 20.97
CA MET A 25 -1.65 -8.78 20.33
C MET A 25 -3.00 -8.23 20.81
N TYR A 26 -3.79 -7.69 19.88
CA TYR A 26 -5.14 -7.21 20.13
C TYR A 26 -6.14 -8.16 19.48
N LYS A 27 -6.86 -8.93 20.30
CA LYS A 27 -7.83 -9.91 19.82
C LYS A 27 -9.20 -9.25 19.64
N ILE A 28 -9.59 -9.08 18.38
CA ILE A 28 -10.86 -8.45 17.98
C ILE A 28 -11.75 -9.35 17.11
N CYS A 29 -11.25 -10.52 16.74
CA CYS A 29 -11.98 -11.51 15.97
C CYS A 29 -12.25 -12.76 16.81
N PHE A 30 -13.53 -13.14 16.88
CA PHE A 30 -14.05 -14.27 17.64
C PHE A 30 -14.83 -15.18 16.69
N GLN A 31 -14.44 -16.47 16.65
CA GLN A 31 -15.07 -17.47 15.77
C GLN A 31 -15.07 -17.08 14.27
N GLY A 32 -14.03 -16.37 13.82
CA GLY A 32 -13.91 -15.91 12.44
C GLY A 32 -14.79 -14.70 12.11
N ARG A 33 -15.40 -14.07 13.10
CA ARG A 33 -16.21 -12.86 12.98
C ARG A 33 -15.60 -11.74 13.82
N TYR A 34 -15.73 -10.52 13.36
CA TYR A 34 -15.40 -9.32 14.11
C TYR A 34 -16.54 -8.32 13.91
N ALA A 35 -16.76 -7.48 14.91
CA ALA A 35 -17.66 -6.35 14.82
C ALA A 35 -16.85 -5.06 14.79
N ASP A 36 -17.41 -4.02 14.16
CA ASP A 36 -16.83 -2.68 14.18
C ASP A 36 -16.62 -2.16 15.60
N SER A 37 -17.49 -2.56 16.54
CA SER A 37 -17.40 -2.26 17.97
C SER A 37 -16.22 -2.91 18.68
N ASP A 38 -15.63 -3.96 18.12
CA ASP A 38 -14.42 -4.61 18.66
C ASP A 38 -13.18 -4.11 17.93
N LEU A 39 -13.29 -3.96 16.60
CA LEU A 39 -12.21 -3.55 15.73
C LEU A 39 -11.75 -2.12 16.02
N PHE A 40 -12.68 -1.17 16.14
CA PHE A 40 -12.32 0.24 16.36
C PHE A 40 -11.59 0.45 17.70
N PRO A 41 -12.11 -0.01 18.86
CA PRO A 41 -11.40 0.14 20.12
C PRO A 41 -10.08 -0.64 20.17
N GLY A 42 -10.01 -1.81 19.54
CA GLY A 42 -8.76 -2.58 19.48
C GLY A 42 -7.65 -1.85 18.72
N MET A 43 -7.98 -1.08 17.68
CA MET A 43 -7.03 -0.19 17.01
C MET A 43 -6.65 0.99 17.91
N GLU A 44 -7.62 1.63 18.56
CA GLU A 44 -7.36 2.75 19.48
C GLU A 44 -6.43 2.34 20.63
N SER A 45 -6.68 1.21 21.30
CA SER A 45 -5.78 0.67 22.33
C SER A 45 -4.36 0.49 21.80
N ALA A 46 -4.21 -0.09 20.60
CA ALA A 46 -2.88 -0.29 20.03
C ALA A 46 -2.13 1.01 19.74
N ILE A 47 -2.85 2.02 19.26
CA ILE A 47 -2.32 3.36 19.00
C ILE A 47 -1.95 4.08 20.31
N GLU A 48 -2.77 3.91 21.36
CA GLU A 48 -2.53 4.47 22.69
C GLU A 48 -1.33 3.82 23.40
N ASP A 49 -1.17 2.51 23.24
CA ASP A 49 -0.03 1.74 23.75
C ASP A 49 1.29 2.07 23.01
N GLY A 50 1.23 2.87 21.94
CA GLY A 50 2.42 3.44 21.28
C GLY A 50 3.15 2.45 20.37
N VAL A 51 2.43 1.56 19.68
CA VAL A 51 3.02 0.66 18.69
C VAL A 51 3.65 1.43 17.52
N ASP A 52 4.76 0.92 16.98
CA ASP A 52 5.37 1.50 15.77
C ASP A 52 4.66 1.07 14.48
N ILE A 53 4.10 -0.14 14.49
CA ILE A 53 3.50 -0.79 13.31
C ILE A 53 2.18 -1.47 13.68
N LEU A 54 1.16 -1.27 12.86
CA LEU A 54 -0.09 -2.04 12.88
C LEU A 54 -0.14 -3.01 11.70
N SER A 55 -0.30 -4.30 12.00
CA SER A 55 -0.52 -5.35 11.00
C SER A 55 -1.96 -5.86 11.08
N ILE A 56 -2.76 -5.55 10.07
CA ILE A 56 -4.21 -5.79 10.07
C ILE A 56 -4.59 -6.66 8.86
N SER A 57 -4.75 -7.97 9.09
CA SER A 57 -5.22 -8.90 8.04
C SER A 57 -6.74 -9.01 8.01
N MET A 58 -7.40 -7.86 7.93
CA MET A 58 -8.86 -7.72 7.83
C MET A 58 -9.19 -6.70 6.73
N GLY A 59 -10.42 -6.73 6.25
CA GLY A 59 -10.89 -5.82 5.21
C GLY A 59 -12.39 -5.57 5.31
N GLY A 60 -12.81 -4.35 5.02
CA GLY A 60 -14.21 -3.97 4.95
C GLY A 60 -14.79 -4.07 3.54
N GLY A 61 -16.07 -3.74 3.40
CA GLY A 61 -16.65 -3.47 2.09
C GLY A 61 -16.04 -2.22 1.44
N ASN A 62 -16.42 -1.95 0.19
CA ASN A 62 -16.05 -0.71 -0.51
C ASN A 62 -16.94 0.44 -0.03
N ALA A 63 -16.70 0.93 1.18
CA ALA A 63 -17.39 2.09 1.75
C ALA A 63 -16.54 3.37 1.59
N PRO A 64 -17.16 4.57 1.62
CA PRO A 64 -16.44 5.82 1.77
C PRO A 64 -15.57 5.82 3.03
N TYR A 65 -14.45 6.57 3.04
CA TYR A 65 -13.48 6.50 4.15
C TYR A 65 -14.05 6.92 5.51
N TYR A 66 -15.15 7.69 5.55
CA TYR A 66 -15.82 8.09 6.79
C TYR A 66 -16.80 7.03 7.33
N GLU A 67 -17.14 6.02 6.53
CA GLU A 67 -17.93 4.86 6.92
C GLU A 67 -17.05 3.63 7.17
N ASP A 68 -15.90 3.54 6.49
CA ASP A 68 -14.94 2.46 6.68
C ASP A 68 -14.21 2.60 8.04
N VAL A 69 -14.48 1.64 8.93
CA VAL A 69 -13.90 1.59 10.28
C VAL A 69 -12.38 1.41 10.26
N ILE A 70 -11.84 0.65 9.31
CA ILE A 70 -10.39 0.49 9.15
C ILE A 70 -9.80 1.82 8.68
N ALA A 71 -10.38 2.46 7.67
CA ALA A 71 -9.90 3.77 7.20
C ALA A 71 -9.93 4.81 8.33
N ARG A 72 -11.03 4.88 9.09
CA ARG A 72 -11.15 5.79 10.24
C ARG A 72 -10.14 5.51 11.34
N GLY A 73 -10.03 4.27 11.81
CA GLY A 73 -9.09 3.92 12.87
C GLY A 73 -7.63 4.15 12.48
N THR A 74 -7.28 3.77 11.25
CA THR A 74 -5.91 3.93 10.73
C THR A 74 -5.55 5.39 10.44
N SER A 75 -6.53 6.28 10.24
CA SER A 75 -6.26 7.71 10.13
C SER A 75 -5.65 8.29 11.42
N ALA A 76 -6.04 7.75 12.59
CA ALA A 76 -5.46 8.14 13.87
C ALA A 76 -4.03 7.61 14.02
N ALA A 77 -3.76 6.39 13.54
CA ALA A 77 -2.42 5.81 13.50
C ALA A 77 -1.46 6.67 12.65
N MET A 78 -1.92 7.12 11.47
CA MET A 78 -1.16 8.00 10.58
C MET A 78 -0.79 9.33 11.25
N LYS A 79 -1.71 9.95 12.01
CA LYS A 79 -1.43 11.19 12.76
C LYS A 79 -0.37 11.01 13.84
N ARG A 80 -0.09 9.77 14.26
CA ARG A 80 0.96 9.41 15.23
C ARG A 80 2.19 8.80 14.59
N ALA A 81 2.33 8.89 13.26
CA ALA A 81 3.42 8.29 12.50
C ALA A 81 3.56 6.76 12.66
N ILE A 82 2.45 6.07 12.94
CA ILE A 82 2.39 4.61 13.05
C ILE A 82 2.16 4.03 11.65
N PHE A 83 3.04 3.13 11.20
CA PHE A 83 2.90 2.49 9.90
C PHE A 83 1.81 1.42 9.93
N VAL A 84 0.91 1.43 8.94
CA VAL A 84 -0.21 0.47 8.86
C VAL A 84 -0.10 -0.38 7.60
N ALA A 85 -0.04 -1.70 7.78
CA ALA A 85 -0.12 -2.68 6.71
C ALA A 85 -1.45 -3.45 6.76
N CYS A 86 -2.21 -3.40 5.67
CA CYS A 86 -3.49 -4.11 5.53
C CYS A 86 -3.51 -5.01 4.29
N SER A 87 -4.27 -6.11 4.32
CA SER A 87 -4.44 -6.99 3.16
C SER A 87 -5.30 -6.36 2.06
N ALA A 88 -4.99 -6.60 0.79
CA ALA A 88 -5.79 -6.14 -0.36
C ALA A 88 -7.17 -6.84 -0.50
N GLY A 89 -7.41 -7.92 0.25
CA GLY A 89 -8.60 -8.77 0.12
C GLY A 89 -8.44 -9.89 -0.91
N ASN A 90 -9.36 -10.85 -0.89
CA ASN A 90 -9.29 -12.11 -1.65
C ASN A 90 -10.36 -12.24 -2.76
N MET A 91 -11.01 -11.13 -3.14
CA MET A 91 -12.14 -11.14 -4.09
C MET A 91 -11.72 -10.95 -5.55
N GLY A 92 -10.41 -10.91 -5.83
CA GLY A 92 -9.86 -10.87 -7.19
C GLY A 92 -10.25 -12.08 -8.05
N PRO A 93 -9.89 -12.09 -9.35
CA PRO A 93 -9.01 -11.15 -10.04
C PRO A 93 -9.75 -10.03 -10.80
N ARG A 94 -11.08 -9.91 -10.63
CA ARG A 94 -11.86 -8.85 -11.31
C ARG A 94 -11.42 -7.47 -10.83
N ALA A 95 -11.47 -6.48 -11.72
CA ALA A 95 -11.22 -5.09 -11.36
C ALA A 95 -12.19 -4.62 -10.25
N TYR A 96 -11.78 -3.62 -9.46
CA TYR A 96 -12.57 -3.00 -8.39
C TYR A 96 -12.91 -3.93 -7.19
N THR A 97 -12.07 -4.94 -6.93
CA THR A 97 -12.25 -5.91 -5.82
C THR A 97 -11.30 -5.70 -4.64
N VAL A 98 -10.37 -4.74 -4.75
CA VAL A 98 -9.41 -4.40 -3.69
C VAL A 98 -10.11 -3.71 -2.52
N GLN A 99 -9.68 -4.03 -1.31
CA GLN A 99 -10.14 -3.43 -0.04
C GLN A 99 -9.01 -2.60 0.59
N ASN A 100 -9.32 -1.87 1.67
CA ASN A 100 -8.36 -1.07 2.46
C ASN A 100 -7.67 0.05 1.66
N THR A 101 -8.40 0.69 0.75
CA THR A 101 -7.87 1.63 -0.26
C THR A 101 -7.56 3.05 0.25
N ALA A 102 -7.50 3.24 1.57
CA ALA A 102 -7.13 4.52 2.15
C ALA A 102 -5.65 4.83 1.85
N PRO A 103 -5.29 6.05 1.43
CA PRO A 103 -3.93 6.36 0.96
C PRO A 103 -2.87 6.37 2.07
N TRP A 104 -3.28 6.37 3.35
CA TRP A 104 -2.38 6.23 4.49
C TRP A 104 -2.19 4.77 4.92
N VAL A 105 -2.75 3.81 4.18
CA VAL A 105 -2.64 2.37 4.45
C VAL A 105 -1.80 1.69 3.38
N ALA A 106 -0.77 0.95 3.79
CA ALA A 106 -0.04 0.08 2.90
C ALA A 106 -0.88 -1.17 2.57
N THR A 107 -1.54 -1.14 1.41
CA THR A 107 -2.40 -2.24 0.94
C THR A 107 -1.56 -3.32 0.26
N VAL A 108 -1.52 -4.52 0.84
CA VAL A 108 -0.63 -5.62 0.45
C VAL A 108 -1.38 -6.68 -0.35
N GLY A 109 -0.96 -6.86 -1.61
CA GLY A 109 -1.39 -7.96 -2.46
C GLY A 109 -0.63 -9.26 -2.20
N ALA A 110 -1.26 -10.40 -2.50
CA ALA A 110 -0.63 -11.72 -2.37
C ALA A 110 -0.03 -12.16 -3.72
N ARG A 111 1.18 -12.73 -3.68
CA ARG A 111 1.83 -13.35 -4.83
C ARG A 111 2.47 -14.67 -4.42
N SER A 112 2.44 -15.65 -5.32
CA SER A 112 3.18 -16.90 -5.15
C SER A 112 4.68 -16.64 -5.18
N ILE A 113 5.40 -17.23 -4.22
CA ILE A 113 6.86 -17.34 -4.26
C ILE A 113 7.27 -18.48 -5.19
N ASP A 114 8.53 -18.48 -5.59
CA ASP A 114 9.18 -19.47 -6.46
C ASP A 114 9.28 -20.88 -5.87
N GLN A 115 8.91 -21.07 -4.61
CA GLN A 115 8.63 -22.37 -4.01
C GLN A 115 7.32 -22.95 -4.55
N ALA A 116 7.26 -23.17 -5.86
CA ALA A 116 6.26 -24.03 -6.45
C ALA A 116 6.49 -25.45 -5.90
N PHE A 117 5.43 -26.12 -5.47
CA PHE A 117 5.37 -27.58 -5.45
C PHE A 117 4.78 -27.98 -6.81
N PRO A 118 5.58 -28.02 -7.90
CA PRO A 118 5.02 -28.19 -9.24
C PRO A 118 4.34 -29.56 -9.33
N VAL A 119 3.01 -29.57 -9.32
CA VAL A 119 2.24 -30.71 -9.79
C VAL A 119 2.39 -30.72 -11.31
N LYS A 120 3.38 -31.46 -11.79
CA LYS A 120 3.62 -31.63 -13.23
C LYS A 120 2.45 -32.42 -13.82
N ILE A 121 1.49 -31.72 -14.41
CA ILE A 121 0.43 -32.37 -15.18
C ILE A 121 1.04 -32.81 -16.50
N MET A 122 1.23 -34.12 -16.66
CA MET A 122 1.61 -34.74 -17.93
C MET A 122 0.34 -35.15 -18.66
N LEU A 123 0.08 -34.54 -19.81
CA LEU A 123 -0.99 -35.00 -20.69
C LEU A 123 -0.54 -36.29 -21.40
N GLY A 124 -1.50 -37.11 -21.85
CA GLY A 124 -1.24 -38.35 -22.59
C GLY A 124 -0.46 -38.16 -23.91
N ASN A 125 -0.19 -36.93 -24.33
CA ASN A 125 0.66 -36.55 -25.46
C ASN A 125 2.08 -36.10 -25.07
N GLY A 126 2.49 -36.27 -23.81
CA GLY A 126 3.82 -35.96 -23.31
C GLY A 126 4.09 -34.47 -23.00
N LYS A 127 3.10 -33.57 -23.19
CA LYS A 127 3.25 -32.15 -22.85
C LYS A 127 3.06 -31.93 -21.35
N SER A 128 3.91 -31.08 -20.77
CA SER A 128 3.78 -30.58 -19.40
C SER A 128 3.52 -29.07 -19.40
N PHE A 129 2.59 -28.61 -18.56
CA PHE A 129 2.28 -27.19 -18.40
C PHE A 129 2.66 -26.71 -17.00
N ILE A 130 3.22 -25.51 -16.92
CA ILE A 130 3.44 -24.76 -15.68
C ILE A 130 2.69 -23.44 -15.85
N GLY A 131 1.73 -23.16 -14.97
CA GLY A 131 0.97 -21.90 -15.00
C GLY A 131 1.83 -20.74 -14.51
N SER A 132 1.82 -19.63 -15.25
CA SER A 132 2.38 -18.34 -14.82
C SER A 132 1.31 -17.26 -14.98
N SER A 133 1.16 -16.40 -13.98
CA SER A 133 0.19 -15.30 -14.00
C SER A 133 0.91 -14.00 -14.38
N LEU A 134 0.44 -13.34 -15.43
CA LEU A 134 0.85 -11.97 -15.78
C LEU A 134 0.03 -10.97 -14.95
N SER A 135 0.69 -9.97 -14.35
CA SER A 135 0.02 -8.97 -13.52
C SER A 135 0.46 -7.55 -13.88
N ASN A 136 -0.46 -6.60 -13.80
CA ASN A 136 -0.22 -5.17 -14.04
C ASN A 136 -0.13 -4.40 -12.71
N ALA A 137 0.07 -3.08 -12.76
CA ALA A 137 0.18 -2.23 -11.57
C ALA A 137 -1.07 -2.29 -10.66
N LEU A 138 -2.26 -2.54 -11.21
CA LEU A 138 -3.48 -2.72 -10.40
C LEU A 138 -3.54 -4.09 -9.70
N GLY A 139 -2.74 -5.06 -10.14
CA GLY A 139 -2.66 -6.39 -9.53
C GLY A 139 -1.57 -6.51 -8.46
N ILE A 140 -0.40 -5.88 -8.66
CA ILE A 140 0.78 -6.03 -7.76
C ILE A 140 1.33 -4.70 -7.23
N GLY A 141 0.70 -3.57 -7.51
CA GLY A 141 1.22 -2.25 -7.14
C GLY A 141 2.59 -1.98 -7.78
N ALA A 142 3.55 -1.54 -6.97
CA ALA A 142 4.94 -1.30 -7.38
C ALA A 142 5.73 -2.60 -7.65
N GLY A 143 5.22 -3.77 -7.22
CA GLY A 143 5.84 -5.05 -7.45
C GLY A 143 6.19 -5.81 -6.17
N HIS A 144 7.16 -6.71 -6.27
CA HIS A 144 7.61 -7.55 -5.15
C HIS A 144 8.54 -6.75 -4.24
N ILE A 145 8.35 -6.86 -2.92
CA ILE A 145 9.16 -6.15 -1.93
C ILE A 145 10.62 -6.56 -2.01
N ASN A 146 11.54 -5.59 -1.93
CA ASN A 146 12.98 -5.84 -1.82
C ASN A 146 13.50 -5.13 -0.55
N PRO A 147 13.63 -5.86 0.58
CA PRO A 147 14.02 -5.25 1.86
C PRO A 147 15.39 -4.56 1.81
N SER A 148 16.36 -5.14 1.12
CA SER A 148 17.71 -4.57 1.01
C SER A 148 17.70 -3.21 0.30
N LEU A 149 16.90 -3.07 -0.76
CA LEU A 149 16.76 -1.78 -1.47
C LEU A 149 15.83 -0.81 -0.75
N ALA A 150 14.89 -1.30 0.06
CA ALA A 150 14.01 -0.44 0.85
C ALA A 150 14.72 0.24 2.03
N ALA A 151 15.80 -0.37 2.55
CA ALA A 151 16.58 0.17 3.67
C ALA A 151 17.43 1.40 3.28
N ASP A 152 17.79 1.54 2.00
CA ASP A 152 18.50 2.71 1.46
C ASP A 152 17.91 3.09 0.09
N PRO A 153 16.75 3.78 0.08
CA PRO A 153 16.02 4.07 -1.15
C PRO A 153 16.64 5.23 -1.97
N GLY A 154 17.56 6.00 -1.38
CA GLY A 154 18.09 7.24 -1.94
C GLY A 154 17.07 8.39 -1.93
N LEU A 155 15.95 8.24 -2.63
CA LEU A 155 14.87 9.22 -2.66
C LEU A 155 13.57 8.66 -2.10
N ILE A 156 12.83 9.49 -1.36
CA ILE A 156 11.50 9.16 -0.84
C ILE A 156 10.44 10.17 -1.28
N TYR A 157 9.19 9.71 -1.38
CA TYR A 157 8.01 10.55 -1.50
C TYR A 157 7.41 10.75 -0.10
N ASP A 158 7.80 11.83 0.56
CA ASP A 158 7.34 12.11 1.92
C ASP A 158 5.93 12.75 1.91
N ALA A 159 5.12 12.40 2.90
CA ALA A 159 3.77 12.93 3.09
C ALA A 159 3.41 12.95 4.57
N ASN A 160 2.78 14.03 5.04
CA ASN A 160 2.40 14.20 6.43
C ASN A 160 0.87 14.27 6.62
N GLY A 161 0.42 14.45 7.86
CA GLY A 161 -1.00 14.53 8.20
C GLY A 161 -1.78 15.58 7.41
N SER A 162 -1.18 16.76 7.16
CA SER A 162 -1.81 17.82 6.39
C SER A 162 -2.00 17.45 4.90
N ASP A 163 -1.08 16.67 4.31
CA ASP A 163 -1.24 16.18 2.93
C ASP A 163 -2.46 15.26 2.81
N TYR A 164 -2.68 14.39 3.81
CA TYR A 164 -3.85 13.51 3.85
C TYR A 164 -5.14 14.27 4.17
N THR A 165 -5.11 15.29 5.04
CA THR A 165 -6.24 16.20 5.25
C THR A 165 -6.63 16.88 3.93
N ASN A 166 -5.66 17.47 3.23
CA ASN A 166 -5.89 18.14 1.94
C ASN A 166 -6.45 17.17 0.89
N PHE A 167 -5.96 15.92 0.87
CA PHE A 167 -6.49 14.86 0.02
C PHE A 167 -7.97 14.59 0.31
N LEU A 168 -8.33 14.36 1.58
CA LEU A 168 -9.72 14.10 1.97
C LEU A 168 -10.64 15.28 1.64
N PHE A 169 -10.18 16.51 1.90
CA PHE A 169 -10.91 17.71 1.55
C PHE A 169 -11.15 17.80 0.03
N SER A 170 -10.15 17.48 -0.79
CA SER A 170 -10.28 17.48 -2.26
C SER A 170 -11.27 16.43 -2.79
N LEU A 171 -11.68 15.47 -1.96
CA LEU A 171 -12.76 14.51 -2.22
C LEU A 171 -14.13 14.96 -1.68
N ASN A 172 -14.26 16.22 -1.23
CA ASN A 172 -15.44 16.80 -0.58
C ASN A 172 -15.81 16.14 0.76
N TYR A 173 -14.84 15.61 1.51
CA TYR A 173 -15.07 15.14 2.87
C TYR A 173 -15.11 16.33 3.84
N THR A 174 -16.06 16.34 4.77
CA THR A 174 -16.12 17.34 5.83
C THR A 174 -15.08 17.04 6.89
N ILE A 175 -14.08 17.92 7.04
CA ILE A 175 -13.05 17.80 8.07
C ILE A 175 -13.25 18.95 9.06
N PRO A 176 -13.50 18.66 10.35
CA PRO A 176 -13.51 19.70 11.39
C PRO A 176 -12.11 20.33 11.52
N ASP A 177 -12.07 21.67 11.60
CA ASP A 177 -10.94 22.49 12.07
C ASP A 177 -9.69 22.72 11.20
N GLU A 178 -9.68 22.42 9.89
CA GLU A 178 -8.57 22.85 9.01
C GLU A 178 -9.06 23.53 7.72
N VAL A 179 -8.68 24.80 7.54
CA VAL A 179 -8.99 25.63 6.37
C VAL A 179 -7.69 25.85 5.58
N ILE A 180 -7.30 24.89 4.75
CA ILE A 180 -6.40 25.17 3.62
C ILE A 180 -6.95 24.46 2.38
N CYS A 181 -7.46 25.26 1.44
CA CYS A 181 -8.09 24.81 0.21
C CYS A 181 -7.14 25.03 -0.97
N ALA A 182 -6.35 24.02 -1.35
CA ALA A 182 -5.74 24.00 -2.67
C ALA A 182 -5.25 22.59 -3.04
N GLY A 183 -5.87 21.97 -4.06
CA GLY A 183 -5.32 20.75 -4.64
C GLY A 183 -6.34 19.87 -5.35
N THR A 184 -5.81 18.93 -6.13
CA THR A 184 -6.57 17.79 -6.66
C THR A 184 -6.14 16.54 -5.89
N PRO A 185 -6.99 15.51 -5.76
CA PRO A 185 -6.61 14.26 -5.10
C PRO A 185 -5.36 13.61 -5.72
N ALA A 186 -5.13 13.85 -7.02
CA ALA A 186 -3.99 13.35 -7.76
C ALA A 186 -2.63 13.89 -7.28
N ASN A 187 -2.62 15.06 -6.61
CA ASN A 187 -1.40 15.74 -6.16
C ASN A 187 -0.93 15.33 -4.76
N LEU A 188 -1.60 14.38 -4.09
CA LEU A 188 -1.01 13.72 -2.92
C LEU A 188 0.38 13.19 -3.29
N ASN A 189 1.39 13.46 -2.47
CA ASN A 189 2.78 13.09 -2.75
C ASN A 189 3.02 11.57 -2.58
N TYR A 190 2.37 10.80 -3.42
CA TYR A 190 2.24 9.36 -3.31
C TYR A 190 3.22 8.66 -4.26
N PRO A 191 3.85 7.52 -3.86
CA PRO A 191 4.86 6.81 -4.65
C PRO A 191 4.27 6.01 -5.83
N SER A 192 3.17 6.49 -6.40
CA SER A 192 2.57 5.99 -7.63
C SER A 192 1.73 7.08 -8.30
N PHE A 193 1.43 6.85 -9.58
CA PHE A 193 0.59 7.71 -10.39
C PHE A 193 -0.60 6.91 -10.92
N SER A 194 -1.79 7.46 -10.76
CA SER A 194 -3.02 6.95 -11.39
C SER A 194 -3.75 8.15 -11.98
N VAL A 195 -4.00 8.10 -13.29
CA VAL A 195 -4.67 9.17 -14.04
C VAL A 195 -5.82 8.59 -14.82
N VAL A 196 -6.97 9.26 -14.78
CA VAL A 196 -8.18 8.87 -15.50
C VAL A 196 -8.49 9.96 -16.52
N PHE A 197 -8.47 9.61 -17.80
CA PHE A 197 -8.81 10.51 -18.89
C PHE A 197 -10.33 10.55 -19.08
N LYS A 198 -10.90 11.76 -19.05
CA LYS A 198 -12.30 11.99 -19.44
C LYS A 198 -12.39 12.29 -20.93
N HIS A 199 -13.54 12.06 -21.54
CA HIS A 199 -13.79 12.46 -22.92
C HIS A 199 -13.43 13.95 -23.09
N ASN A 200 -12.65 14.28 -24.12
CA ASN A 200 -12.13 15.63 -24.43
C ASN A 200 -11.03 16.20 -23.52
N ASN A 201 -10.57 15.50 -22.48
CA ASN A 201 -9.41 15.93 -21.69
C ASN A 201 -8.21 15.02 -21.95
N CYS A 202 -7.30 15.50 -22.81
CA CYS A 202 -6.18 14.72 -23.31
C CYS A 202 -4.89 14.85 -22.48
N ILE A 203 -4.84 15.75 -21.48
CA ILE A 203 -3.62 16.01 -20.70
C ILE A 203 -3.97 15.99 -19.20
N GLN A 204 -3.19 15.24 -18.42
CA GLN A 204 -3.27 15.20 -16.96
C GLN A 204 -1.90 15.58 -16.39
N GLU A 205 -1.87 16.64 -15.58
CA GLU A 205 -0.65 17.06 -14.88
C GLU A 205 -0.75 16.65 -13.40
N VAL A 206 0.35 16.08 -12.89
CA VAL A 206 0.46 15.61 -11.52
C VAL A 206 1.80 16.06 -10.95
N LYS A 207 1.79 16.59 -9.73
CA LYS A 207 2.99 17.09 -9.04
C LYS A 207 3.45 16.12 -7.95
N ARG A 208 4.77 16.00 -7.79
CA ARG A 208 5.44 15.23 -6.74
C ARG A 208 6.67 15.96 -6.23
N THR A 209 7.00 15.68 -4.99
CA THR A 209 8.20 16.16 -4.31
C THR A 209 9.03 14.96 -3.87
N LEU A 210 10.32 14.99 -4.16
CA LEU A 210 11.27 13.95 -3.75
C LEU A 210 12.18 14.52 -2.67
N THR A 211 12.32 13.79 -1.57
CA THR A 211 13.25 14.08 -0.48
C THR A 211 14.45 13.14 -0.60
N ASN A 212 15.67 13.66 -0.45
CA ASN A 212 16.89 12.86 -0.53
C ASN A 212 17.30 12.37 0.86
N GLU A 213 17.32 11.04 1.01
CA GLU A 213 17.71 10.29 2.21
C GLU A 213 19.02 9.51 2.01
N GLY A 214 19.70 9.71 0.88
CA GLY A 214 20.94 9.02 0.55
C GLY A 214 22.10 9.43 1.45
N ALA A 215 22.88 8.45 1.88
CA ALA A 215 23.97 8.63 2.84
C ALA A 215 25.16 9.49 2.34
N THR A 216 25.29 9.71 1.02
CA THR A 216 26.44 10.40 0.43
C THR A 216 25.99 11.52 -0.51
N LEU A 217 26.25 12.78 -0.16
CA LEU A 217 25.90 13.95 -0.98
C LEU A 217 27.13 14.56 -1.69
N PRO A 218 26.97 15.16 -2.89
CA PRO A 218 25.72 15.31 -3.65
C PRO A 218 25.41 14.09 -4.53
N GLN A 219 24.13 13.72 -4.62
CA GLN A 219 23.63 12.73 -5.58
C GLN A 219 22.91 13.46 -6.71
N LYS A 220 23.01 12.93 -7.93
CA LYS A 220 22.31 13.44 -9.11
C LYS A 220 21.44 12.34 -9.69
N TYR A 221 20.21 12.69 -10.04
CA TYR A 221 19.24 11.75 -10.57
C TYR A 221 18.74 12.20 -11.94
N THR A 222 18.58 11.24 -12.84
CA THR A 222 18.01 11.47 -14.18
C THR A 222 16.76 10.63 -14.34
N PHE A 223 15.67 11.26 -14.75
CA PHE A 223 14.41 10.58 -15.03
C PHE A 223 14.56 9.62 -16.22
N LYS A 224 14.13 8.37 -16.04
CA LYS A 224 14.06 7.37 -17.10
C LYS A 224 12.61 6.96 -17.33
N ASN A 225 12.10 7.27 -18.51
CA ASN A 225 10.76 6.88 -18.91
C ASN A 225 10.73 5.43 -19.43
N PHE A 226 9.83 4.61 -18.89
CA PHE A 226 9.47 3.32 -19.46
C PHE A 226 7.98 3.33 -19.81
N ASN A 227 7.67 3.54 -21.09
CA ASN A 227 6.30 3.66 -21.58
C ASN A 227 6.05 2.67 -22.74
N PRO A 228 5.63 1.43 -22.45
CA PRO A 228 5.37 0.41 -23.47
C PRO A 228 4.14 0.70 -24.34
N ARG A 229 3.36 1.75 -24.02
CA ARG A 229 2.15 2.19 -24.74
C ARG A 229 2.27 3.65 -25.17
N SER A 230 3.44 4.04 -25.67
CA SER A 230 3.71 5.40 -26.15
C SER A 230 2.87 5.81 -27.36
N ASP A 231 2.26 4.83 -28.04
CA ASP A 231 1.27 5.02 -29.09
C ASP A 231 -0.08 5.55 -28.56
N TRP A 232 -0.40 5.32 -27.28
CA TRP A 232 -1.68 5.70 -26.68
C TRP A 232 -1.56 6.87 -25.71
N VAL A 233 -0.46 6.96 -24.96
CA VAL A 233 -0.26 7.99 -23.94
C VAL A 233 1.18 8.48 -23.99
N ALA A 234 1.38 9.80 -24.04
CA ALA A 234 2.69 10.41 -23.86
C ALA A 234 2.93 10.75 -22.38
N ILE A 235 4.15 10.50 -21.89
CA ILE A 235 4.55 10.79 -20.51
C ILE A 235 5.77 11.72 -20.56
N THR A 236 5.65 12.89 -19.95
CA THR A 236 6.70 13.89 -19.84
C THR A 236 6.89 14.31 -18.38
N VAL A 237 8.13 14.60 -17.99
CA VAL A 237 8.50 15.02 -16.63
C VAL A 237 9.41 16.23 -16.71
N HIS A 238 9.16 17.21 -15.83
CA HIS A 238 9.95 18.42 -15.70
C HIS A 238 10.18 18.76 -14.21
N PRO A 239 11.44 19.00 -13.77
CA PRO A 239 12.68 18.86 -14.53
C PRO A 239 13.05 17.39 -14.80
N GLN A 240 13.88 17.13 -15.81
CA GLN A 240 14.36 15.78 -16.13
C GLN A 240 15.53 15.31 -15.25
N ASN A 241 16.20 16.26 -14.59
CA ASN A 241 17.31 16.00 -13.68
C ASN A 241 17.05 16.68 -12.34
N LEU A 242 17.45 16.01 -11.26
CA LEU A 242 17.42 16.49 -9.89
C LEU A 242 18.84 16.47 -9.30
#